data_AF-A0A8J3VT54-F1
#
_entry.id   AF-A0A8J3VT54-F1
#
_cell.length_a   1.000
_cell.length_b   1.000
_cell.length_c   1.000
_cell.angle_alpha   90.00
_cell.angle_beta   90.00
_cell.angle_gamma   90.00
#
_symmetry.space_group_name_H-M   'P 1'
#
loop_
_entity.id
_entity.type
_entity.pdbx_description
1 polymer ?
#
loop_
_entity_poly.entity_id
_entity_poly.type
_entity_poly.pdbx_seq_one_letter_code
_entity_poly.pdbx_strand_id
1 'polypeptide(L)'
;MAAALAGGLSLAIAQPAFAVTTTQVQWDLAGMAYLSFTDIDGISGPHTTAAVEAFQTDRCLDNDGIVGAETSAELSSQVIKIQQVVGAGADGMYGQNTENAVKSWQGAHGLTQNGQADAATMTAMNIQRVKDCTPPPATELGAAIVQIAQTENADTAHNREHGGYNCNYYTTALGLAGTGATCTNGWKTQAWCADFGKWVWIQAGAATSGINSLYNSFETYGKNHGTWHTSNPQPGDAIVFNYGHVGLVVSATTSNVTYISGNTSNPATGNDDAVLQKTISRSTSSIVGYASPVAK
;
A
#
# COMPACT_ATOMS: atom_id res chain seq x y z
N MET A 1 15.34 -17.30 40.80
CA MET A 1 15.05 -15.91 40.42
C MET A 1 15.96 -15.52 39.26
N ALA A 2 15.37 -14.86 38.27
CA ALA A 2 15.96 -14.14 37.13
C ALA A 2 16.58 -14.95 35.97
N ALA A 3 15.99 -14.69 34.80
CA ALA A 3 16.29 -15.16 33.46
C ALA A 3 17.26 -14.23 32.72
N ALA A 4 17.84 -14.69 31.61
CA ALA A 4 18.03 -13.91 30.38
C ALA A 4 18.47 -14.83 29.23
N LEU A 5 17.51 -15.27 28.41
CA LEU A 5 17.77 -15.77 27.06
C LEU A 5 17.69 -14.57 26.12
N ALA A 6 18.86 -14.09 25.66
CA ALA A 6 18.95 -13.07 24.63
C ALA A 6 18.67 -13.71 23.27
N GLY A 7 17.39 -13.73 22.86
CA GLY A 7 17.01 -13.99 21.48
C GLY A 7 17.35 -12.76 20.64
N GLY A 8 18.45 -12.83 19.90
CA GLY A 8 18.77 -11.83 18.88
C GLY A 8 17.71 -11.84 17.80
N LEU A 9 16.95 -10.75 17.68
CA LEU A 9 16.18 -10.48 16.47
C LEU A 9 17.18 -10.35 15.32
N SER A 10 17.20 -11.33 14.41
CA SER A 10 17.71 -11.11 13.07
C SER A 10 16.83 -10.04 12.43
N LEU A 11 17.32 -8.81 12.37
CA LEU A 11 16.81 -7.80 11.46
C LEU A 11 17.01 -8.34 10.04
N ALA A 12 15.93 -8.83 9.43
CA ALA A 12 15.87 -8.95 7.99
C ALA A 12 16.08 -7.54 7.43
N ILE A 13 17.27 -7.31 6.88
CA ILE A 13 17.57 -6.08 6.15
C ILE A 13 16.66 -6.14 4.92
N ALA A 14 15.55 -5.39 4.94
CA ALA A 14 14.75 -5.18 3.75
C ALA A 14 15.68 -4.54 2.70
N GLN A 15 16.05 -5.33 1.69
CA GLN A 15 16.85 -4.85 0.58
C GLN A 15 16.14 -3.65 -0.07
N PRO A 16 16.87 -2.62 -0.54
CA PRO A 16 16.24 -1.55 -1.29
C PRO A 16 15.60 -2.17 -2.53
N ALA A 17 14.28 -1.99 -2.68
CA ALA A 17 13.54 -2.47 -3.83
C ALA A 17 14.10 -1.81 -5.10
N PHE A 18 14.95 -2.52 -5.83
CA PHE A 18 15.15 -2.23 -7.24
C PHE A 18 13.76 -2.26 -7.89
N ALA A 19 13.43 -1.26 -8.70
CA ALA A 19 12.17 -1.27 -9.43
C ALA A 19 12.09 -2.58 -10.23
N VAL A 20 11.10 -3.41 -9.91
CA VAL A 20 10.90 -4.72 -10.55
C VAL A 20 10.69 -4.45 -12.04
N THR A 21 11.50 -5.09 -12.90
CA THR A 21 11.39 -4.88 -14.35
C THR A 21 10.11 -5.53 -14.88
N THR A 22 9.55 -5.02 -15.98
CA THR A 22 8.38 -5.64 -16.63
C THR A 22 8.60 -7.12 -16.93
N THR A 23 9.80 -7.48 -17.39
CA THR A 23 10.17 -8.87 -17.63
C THR A 23 10.11 -9.70 -16.35
N GLN A 24 10.58 -9.16 -15.21
CA GLN A 24 10.50 -9.89 -13.94
C GLN A 24 9.05 -10.06 -13.46
N VAL A 25 8.22 -9.02 -13.58
CA VAL A 25 6.78 -9.11 -13.29
C VAL A 25 6.14 -10.22 -14.13
N GLN A 26 6.42 -10.26 -15.43
CA GLN A 26 5.89 -11.29 -16.33
C GLN A 26 6.36 -12.68 -15.93
N TRP A 27 7.61 -12.84 -15.51
CA TRP A 27 8.12 -14.10 -14.95
C TRP A 27 7.36 -14.52 -13.69
N ASP A 28 7.15 -13.60 -12.75
CA ASP A 28 6.44 -13.89 -11.49
C ASP A 28 4.98 -14.30 -11.77
N LEU A 29 4.30 -13.57 -12.65
CA LEU A 29 2.92 -13.87 -13.07
C LEU A 29 2.83 -15.18 -13.85
N ALA A 30 3.76 -15.43 -14.79
CA ALA A 30 3.78 -16.66 -15.57
C ALA A 30 4.10 -17.86 -14.69
N GLY A 31 5.04 -17.71 -13.76
CA GLY A 31 5.38 -18.70 -12.75
C GLY A 31 4.21 -19.10 -11.89
N MET A 32 3.26 -18.20 -11.59
CA MET A 32 2.04 -18.50 -10.83
C MET A 32 0.80 -18.79 -11.72
N ALA A 33 1.01 -18.97 -13.02
CA ALA A 33 -0.03 -19.23 -14.01
C ALA A 33 -1.12 -18.14 -14.12
N TYR A 34 -0.74 -16.87 -13.95
CA TYR A 34 -1.57 -15.72 -14.37
C TYR A 34 -1.27 -15.28 -15.80
N LEU A 35 -0.05 -15.57 -16.28
CA LEU A 35 0.43 -15.28 -17.64
C LEU A 35 0.98 -16.56 -18.28
N SER A 36 1.05 -16.61 -19.61
CA SER A 36 1.80 -17.66 -20.32
C SER A 36 3.30 -17.35 -20.29
N PHE A 37 4.16 -18.37 -20.13
CA PHE A 37 5.61 -18.19 -20.32
C PHE A 37 5.98 -17.67 -21.73
N THR A 38 5.12 -17.89 -22.73
CA THR A 38 5.32 -17.37 -24.10
C THR A 38 5.11 -15.87 -24.23
N ASP A 39 4.46 -15.26 -23.24
CA ASP A 39 4.08 -13.84 -23.26
C ASP A 39 5.08 -12.99 -22.45
N ILE A 40 6.22 -13.57 -22.07
CA ILE A 40 7.33 -12.86 -21.44
C ILE A 40 8.16 -12.18 -22.54
N ASP A 41 7.84 -10.91 -22.80
CA ASP A 41 8.46 -10.09 -23.85
C ASP A 41 9.04 -8.76 -23.33
N GLY A 42 8.89 -8.48 -22.03
CA GLY A 42 9.28 -7.21 -21.39
C GLY A 42 8.33 -6.04 -21.69
N ILE A 43 7.20 -6.27 -22.35
CA ILE A 43 6.22 -5.26 -22.73
C ILE A 43 4.98 -5.36 -21.83
N SER A 44 4.59 -4.24 -21.23
CA SER A 44 3.36 -4.16 -20.44
C SER A 44 2.13 -4.01 -21.36
N GLY A 45 1.86 -5.05 -22.15
CA GLY A 45 0.71 -5.13 -23.05
C GLY A 45 -0.56 -5.68 -22.38
N PRO A 46 -1.66 -5.86 -23.15
CA PRO A 46 -2.96 -6.27 -22.62
C PRO A 46 -2.95 -7.58 -21.83
N HIS A 47 -2.14 -8.56 -22.24
CA HIS A 47 -2.03 -9.85 -21.53
C HIS A 47 -1.35 -9.67 -20.17
N THR A 48 -0.29 -8.86 -20.11
CA THR A 48 0.40 -8.52 -18.85
C THR A 48 -0.55 -7.78 -17.93
N THR A 49 -1.29 -6.78 -18.42
CA THR A 49 -2.28 -6.03 -17.61
C THR A 49 -3.37 -6.94 -17.07
N ALA A 50 -3.97 -7.79 -17.90
CA ALA A 50 -4.99 -8.74 -17.44
C ALA A 50 -4.44 -9.75 -16.40
N ALA A 51 -3.18 -10.18 -16.54
CA ALA A 51 -2.53 -11.04 -15.57
C ALA A 51 -2.29 -10.33 -14.23
N VAL A 52 -1.91 -9.04 -14.27
CA VAL A 52 -1.77 -8.20 -13.06
C VAL A 52 -3.13 -8.02 -12.37
N GLU A 53 -4.18 -7.70 -13.11
CA GLU A 53 -5.55 -7.53 -12.58
C GLU A 53 -6.07 -8.83 -11.92
N ALA A 54 -5.86 -9.97 -12.57
CA ALA A 54 -6.22 -11.28 -12.02
C ALA A 54 -5.44 -11.60 -10.74
N PHE A 55 -4.14 -11.28 -10.70
CA PHE A 55 -3.34 -11.42 -9.48
C PHE A 55 -3.84 -10.48 -8.38
N GLN A 56 -4.06 -9.20 -8.67
CA GLN A 56 -4.55 -8.22 -7.69
C GLN A 56 -5.89 -8.66 -7.08
N THR A 57 -6.80 -9.15 -7.91
CA THR A 57 -8.09 -9.70 -7.50
C THR A 57 -7.91 -10.89 -6.53
N ASP A 58 -7.05 -11.85 -6.88
CA ASP A 58 -6.79 -13.01 -6.02
C ASP A 58 -6.12 -12.64 -4.67
N ARG A 59 -5.48 -11.46 -4.59
CA ARG A 59 -4.66 -11.05 -3.44
C ARG A 59 -5.26 -9.93 -2.59
N CYS A 60 -6.49 -9.49 -2.88
CA CYS A 60 -7.16 -8.34 -2.24
C CYS A 60 -6.33 -7.05 -2.34
N LEU A 61 -5.75 -6.83 -3.52
CA LEU A 61 -5.09 -5.58 -3.87
C LEU A 61 -6.03 -4.72 -4.72
N ASP A 62 -5.69 -3.45 -4.87
CA ASP A 62 -6.37 -2.57 -5.82
C ASP A 62 -6.32 -3.20 -7.21
N ASN A 63 -7.46 -3.58 -7.78
CA ASN A 63 -7.55 -4.18 -9.11
C ASN A 63 -7.48 -3.12 -10.21
N ASP A 64 -6.30 -2.52 -10.38
CA ASP A 64 -6.05 -1.40 -11.28
C ASP A 64 -5.10 -1.73 -12.45
N GLY A 65 -4.58 -2.95 -12.49
CA GLY A 65 -3.63 -3.39 -13.51
C GLY A 65 -2.25 -2.76 -13.41
N ILE A 66 -1.96 -2.03 -12.31
CA ILE A 66 -0.70 -1.31 -12.10
C ILE A 66 0.17 -2.07 -11.10
N VAL A 67 1.43 -2.32 -11.49
CA VAL A 67 2.42 -2.92 -10.60
C VAL A 67 3.05 -1.85 -9.71
N GLY A 68 2.31 -1.44 -8.68
CA GLY A 68 2.78 -0.55 -7.62
C GLY A 68 3.60 -1.28 -6.55
N ALA A 69 3.93 -0.56 -5.47
CA ALA A 69 4.68 -1.11 -4.35
C ALA A 69 3.96 -2.29 -3.67
N GLU A 70 2.63 -2.20 -3.49
CA GLU A 70 1.82 -3.27 -2.90
C GLU A 70 1.82 -4.53 -3.78
N THR A 71 1.53 -4.37 -5.08
CA THR A 71 1.54 -5.46 -6.06
C THR A 71 2.92 -6.12 -6.13
N SER A 72 3.99 -5.35 -6.18
CA SER A 72 5.38 -5.87 -6.24
C SER A 72 5.75 -6.65 -4.98
N ALA A 73 5.40 -6.13 -3.80
CA ALA A 73 5.67 -6.79 -2.53
C ALA A 73 4.89 -8.11 -2.38
N GLU A 74 3.63 -8.14 -2.80
CA GLU A 74 2.81 -9.35 -2.74
C GLU A 74 3.25 -10.39 -3.79
N LEU A 75 3.63 -9.98 -5.01
CA LEU A 75 4.24 -10.87 -6.02
C LEU A 75 5.47 -11.56 -5.41
N SER A 76 6.42 -10.77 -4.93
CA SER A 76 7.65 -11.27 -4.30
C SER A 76 7.35 -12.19 -3.11
N SER A 77 6.41 -11.82 -2.24
CA SER A 77 5.97 -12.64 -1.11
C SER A 77 5.44 -14.01 -1.53
N GLN A 78 4.64 -14.10 -2.61
CA GLN A 78 4.15 -15.39 -3.11
C GLN A 78 5.27 -16.23 -3.74
N VAL A 79 6.15 -15.59 -4.50
CA VAL A 79 7.32 -16.27 -5.09
C VAL A 79 8.23 -16.86 -4.01
N ILE A 80 8.51 -16.11 -2.93
CA ILE A 80 9.29 -16.60 -1.79
C ILE A 80 8.67 -17.87 -1.20
N LYS A 81 7.35 -17.91 -0.99
CA LYS A 81 6.66 -19.09 -0.45
C LYS A 81 6.83 -20.30 -1.36
N ILE A 82 6.69 -20.12 -2.68
CA ILE A 82 6.89 -21.19 -3.66
C ILE A 82 8.34 -21.69 -3.59
N GLN A 83 9.31 -20.77 -3.64
CA GLN A 83 10.74 -21.09 -3.57
C GLN A 83 11.11 -21.88 -2.32
N GLN A 84 10.54 -21.52 -1.16
CA GLN A 84 10.74 -22.24 0.10
C GLN A 84 10.23 -23.69 0.03
N VAL A 85 9.06 -23.92 -0.58
CA VAL A 85 8.48 -25.28 -0.70
C VAL A 85 9.28 -26.15 -1.67
N VAL A 86 9.76 -25.58 -2.78
CA VAL A 86 10.51 -26.34 -3.80
C VAL A 86 12.02 -26.43 -3.52
N GLY A 87 12.50 -25.79 -2.46
CA GLY A 87 13.93 -25.79 -2.09
C GLY A 87 14.83 -24.96 -3.01
N ALA A 88 14.28 -23.94 -3.68
CA ALA A 88 15.04 -22.97 -4.46
C ALA A 88 15.56 -21.82 -3.57
N GLY A 89 16.49 -21.03 -4.08
CA GLY A 89 16.89 -19.78 -3.43
C GLY A 89 15.68 -18.84 -3.29
N ALA A 90 15.32 -18.47 -2.07
CA ALA A 90 14.13 -17.66 -1.77
C ALA A 90 14.38 -16.15 -1.96
N ASP A 91 14.75 -15.76 -3.18
CA ASP A 91 15.05 -14.37 -3.56
C ASP A 91 13.80 -13.56 -3.97
N GLY A 92 12.64 -14.21 -4.03
CA GLY A 92 11.38 -13.57 -4.39
C GLY A 92 11.26 -13.17 -5.85
N MET A 93 12.08 -13.75 -6.73
CA MET A 93 12.02 -13.58 -8.17
C MET A 93 11.83 -14.93 -8.86
N TYR A 94 10.73 -15.08 -9.58
CA TYR A 94 10.50 -16.27 -10.37
C TYR A 94 11.39 -16.19 -11.61
N GLY A 95 11.99 -17.31 -11.99
CA GLY A 95 12.88 -17.39 -13.13
C GLY A 95 13.24 -18.83 -13.41
N GLN A 96 14.18 -19.06 -14.33
CA GLN A 96 14.48 -20.41 -14.82
C GLN A 96 14.84 -21.41 -13.70
N ASN A 97 15.55 -20.96 -12.66
CA ASN A 97 15.91 -21.81 -11.51
C ASN A 97 14.66 -22.23 -10.71
N THR A 98 13.78 -21.27 -10.40
CA THR A 98 12.52 -21.53 -9.71
C THR A 98 11.59 -22.40 -10.55
N GLU A 99 11.48 -22.14 -11.86
CA GLU A 99 10.70 -22.94 -12.80
C GLU A 99 11.16 -24.40 -12.83
N ASN A 100 12.47 -24.65 -12.94
CA ASN A 100 13.03 -26.01 -12.94
C ASN A 100 12.82 -26.73 -11.61
N ALA A 101 12.92 -26.01 -10.49
CA ALA A 101 12.62 -26.55 -9.18
C ALA A 101 11.13 -26.93 -9.05
N VAL A 102 10.23 -26.09 -9.55
CA VAL A 102 8.78 -26.35 -9.57
C VAL A 102 8.46 -27.54 -10.47
N LYS A 103 9.04 -27.67 -11.67
CA LYS A 103 8.89 -28.87 -12.53
C LYS A 103 9.30 -30.16 -11.83
N SER A 104 10.43 -30.11 -11.12
CA SER A 104 10.96 -31.26 -10.37
C SER A 104 10.03 -31.63 -9.22
N TRP A 105 9.59 -30.63 -8.46
CA TRP A 105 8.64 -30.80 -7.36
C TRP A 105 7.30 -31.34 -7.83
N GLN A 106 6.74 -30.80 -8.91
CA GLN A 106 5.51 -31.29 -9.55
C GLN A 106 5.61 -32.76 -9.91
N GLY A 107 6.73 -33.19 -10.51
CA GLY A 107 6.96 -34.60 -10.86
C GLY A 107 6.99 -35.52 -9.64
N ALA A 108 7.62 -35.08 -8.56
CA ALA A 108 7.65 -35.81 -7.29
C ALA A 108 6.26 -35.93 -6.63
N HIS A 109 5.33 -35.03 -6.95
CA HIS A 109 3.96 -34.99 -6.40
C HIS A 109 2.89 -35.45 -7.41
N GLY A 110 3.28 -36.03 -8.54
CA GLY A 110 2.34 -36.57 -9.55
C GLY A 110 1.54 -35.50 -10.29
N LEU A 111 2.04 -34.27 -10.34
CA LEU A 111 1.44 -33.15 -11.07
C LEU A 111 2.08 -32.96 -12.44
N THR A 112 1.40 -32.24 -13.33
CA THR A 112 1.95 -31.85 -14.64
C THR A 112 3.20 -31.00 -14.44
N GLN A 113 4.33 -31.42 -15.02
CA GLN A 113 5.62 -30.74 -14.88
C GLN A 113 5.75 -29.53 -15.83
N ASN A 114 4.83 -28.57 -15.73
CA ASN A 114 4.83 -27.37 -16.57
C ASN A 114 5.70 -26.24 -16.00
N GLY A 115 6.12 -26.32 -14.73
CA GLY A 115 6.94 -25.30 -14.07
C GLY A 115 6.16 -24.07 -13.62
N GLN A 116 4.83 -24.08 -13.79
CA GLN A 116 3.94 -23.06 -13.27
C GLN A 116 3.30 -23.57 -11.98
N ALA A 117 3.43 -22.80 -10.90
CA ALA A 117 2.66 -22.95 -9.67
C ALA A 117 1.19 -22.53 -9.89
N ASP A 118 0.47 -23.30 -10.70
CA ASP A 118 -0.97 -23.15 -10.94
C ASP A 118 -1.81 -23.44 -9.67
N ALA A 119 -3.14 -23.29 -9.76
CA ALA A 119 -4.02 -23.49 -8.60
C ALA A 119 -3.88 -24.88 -7.95
N ALA A 120 -3.70 -25.94 -8.75
CA ALA A 120 -3.51 -27.29 -8.25
C ALA A 120 -2.15 -27.44 -7.55
N THR A 121 -1.10 -26.88 -8.15
CA THR A 121 0.26 -26.87 -7.60
C THR A 121 0.31 -26.07 -6.29
N MET A 122 -0.27 -24.87 -6.25
CA MET A 122 -0.35 -24.03 -5.03
C MET A 122 -1.14 -24.73 -3.92
N THR A 123 -2.23 -25.42 -4.26
CA THR A 123 -2.99 -26.24 -3.29
C THR A 123 -2.13 -27.37 -2.73
N ALA A 124 -1.40 -28.10 -3.58
CA ALA A 124 -0.52 -29.18 -3.14
C ALA A 124 0.66 -28.67 -2.29
N MET A 125 1.11 -27.43 -2.52
CA MET A 125 2.13 -26.75 -1.70
C MET A 125 1.56 -26.17 -0.39
N ASN A 126 0.24 -26.25 -0.17
CA ASN A 126 -0.47 -25.59 0.93
C ASN A 126 -0.22 -24.07 0.96
N ILE A 127 -0.12 -23.45 -0.22
CA ILE A 127 -0.02 -22.00 -0.38
C ILE A 127 -1.37 -21.48 -0.85
N GLN A 128 -1.97 -20.60 -0.05
CA GLN A 128 -3.24 -19.96 -0.40
C GLN A 128 -3.04 -19.02 -1.59
N ARG A 129 -3.59 -19.37 -2.76
CA ARG A 129 -3.58 -18.54 -3.98
C ARG A 129 -4.58 -17.39 -3.91
N VAL A 130 -5.83 -17.69 -3.53
CA VAL A 130 -6.93 -16.72 -3.45
C VAL A 130 -7.20 -16.36 -1.99
N LYS A 131 -7.15 -15.07 -1.66
CA LYS A 131 -7.57 -14.55 -0.35
C LYS A 131 -9.07 -14.29 -0.35
N ASP A 132 -9.73 -14.46 0.80
CA ASP A 132 -11.12 -14.00 0.97
C ASP A 132 -11.08 -12.49 1.14
N CYS A 133 -11.67 -11.78 0.18
CA CYS A 133 -11.64 -10.33 0.09
C CYS A 133 -12.98 -9.70 0.47
N THR A 134 -13.78 -10.32 1.35
CA THR A 134 -15.04 -9.72 1.80
C THR A 134 -14.74 -8.38 2.51
N PRO A 135 -15.11 -7.23 1.92
CA PRO A 135 -14.73 -5.95 2.49
C PRO A 135 -15.53 -5.65 3.76
N PRO A 136 -14.94 -4.93 4.74
CA PRO A 136 -15.71 -4.42 5.86
C PRO A 136 -16.79 -3.45 5.35
N PRO A 137 -17.98 -3.41 5.98
CA PRO A 137 -18.97 -2.38 5.70
C PRO A 137 -18.34 -0.97 5.74
N ALA A 138 -18.80 -0.06 4.90
CA ALA A 138 -18.22 1.29 4.78
C ALA A 138 -18.10 2.04 6.13
N THR A 139 -19.04 1.80 7.06
CA THR A 139 -18.99 2.35 8.41
C THR A 139 -17.84 1.80 9.26
N GLU A 140 -17.48 0.52 9.08
CA GLU A 140 -16.33 -0.10 9.76
C GLU A 140 -15.02 0.39 9.13
N LEU A 141 -14.98 0.57 7.81
CA LEU A 141 -13.82 1.16 7.12
C LEU A 141 -13.54 2.58 7.62
N GLY A 142 -14.58 3.43 7.67
CA GLY A 142 -14.45 4.79 8.21
C GLY A 142 -13.97 4.80 9.66
N ALA A 143 -14.50 3.90 10.51
CA ALA A 143 -14.07 3.77 11.90
C ALA A 143 -12.61 3.32 12.03
N ALA A 144 -12.16 2.38 11.19
CA ALA A 144 -10.77 1.93 11.16
C ALA A 144 -9.81 3.06 10.76
N ILE A 145 -10.16 3.84 9.72
CA ILE A 145 -9.38 5.02 9.30
C ILE A 145 -9.25 6.03 10.43
N VAL A 146 -10.34 6.32 11.14
CA VAL A 146 -10.34 7.25 12.29
C VAL A 146 -9.39 6.74 13.38
N GLN A 147 -9.49 5.46 13.74
CA GLN A 147 -8.67 4.85 14.79
C GLN A 147 -7.18 4.90 14.44
N ILE A 148 -6.82 4.58 13.19
CA ILE A 148 -5.43 4.61 12.73
C ILE A 148 -4.91 6.06 12.70
N ALA A 149 -5.68 7.00 12.15
CA ALA A 149 -5.27 8.41 12.13
C ALA A 149 -5.06 8.99 13.54
N GLN A 150 -5.91 8.62 14.50
CA GLN A 150 -5.77 9.03 15.90
C GLN A 150 -4.53 8.41 16.56
N THR A 151 -4.24 7.14 16.25
CA THR A 151 -3.04 6.45 16.74
C THR A 151 -1.78 7.12 16.21
N GLU A 152 -1.73 7.40 14.90
CA GLU A 152 -0.61 8.09 14.27
C GLU A 152 -0.44 9.53 14.78
N ASN A 153 -1.53 10.26 15.04
CA ASN A 153 -1.45 11.58 15.67
C ASN A 153 -0.79 11.56 17.05
N ALA A 154 -0.95 10.47 17.81
CA ALA A 154 -0.32 10.28 19.12
C ALA A 154 1.10 9.67 19.05
N ASP A 155 1.52 9.14 17.90
CA ASP A 155 2.79 8.42 17.78
C ASP A 155 3.98 9.37 17.57
N THR A 156 4.66 9.68 18.66
CA THR A 156 5.86 10.53 18.64
C THR A 156 7.05 9.97 17.82
N ALA A 157 7.01 8.71 17.37
CA ALA A 157 8.03 8.17 16.47
C ALA A 157 7.80 8.59 15.01
N HIS A 158 6.55 8.78 14.59
CA HIS A 158 6.17 9.00 13.18
C HIS A 158 5.55 10.38 12.93
N ASN A 159 4.92 10.97 13.94
CA ASN A 159 3.96 12.08 13.79
C ASN A 159 4.56 13.46 13.50
N ARG A 160 5.86 13.56 13.22
CA ARG A 160 6.53 14.84 12.96
C ARG A 160 7.59 14.70 11.89
N GLU A 161 7.95 15.83 11.31
CA GLU A 161 9.13 15.90 10.47
C GLU A 161 10.43 15.90 11.27
N HIS A 162 11.51 15.46 10.62
CA HIS A 162 12.88 15.60 11.15
C HIS A 162 13.71 16.57 10.32
N GLY A 163 14.16 17.67 10.95
CA GLY A 163 15.11 18.60 10.34
C GLY A 163 14.50 19.63 9.37
N GLY A 164 13.17 19.78 9.32
CA GLY A 164 12.49 20.87 8.60
C GLY A 164 12.50 20.80 7.07
N TYR A 165 12.86 19.64 6.50
CA TYR A 165 12.93 19.42 5.05
C TYR A 165 11.83 18.48 4.53
N ASN A 166 10.65 18.42 5.17
CA ASN A 166 9.62 17.45 4.77
C ASN A 166 10.06 15.98 4.90
N CYS A 167 11.06 15.73 5.74
CA CYS A 167 11.54 14.38 6.07
C CYS A 167 10.51 13.68 6.94
N ASN A 168 9.80 12.71 6.39
CA ASN A 168 8.67 12.09 7.06
C ASN A 168 8.64 10.56 6.88
N TYR A 169 7.98 9.90 7.84
CA TYR A 169 7.80 8.46 7.86
C TYR A 169 6.94 7.96 6.70
N TYR A 170 5.80 8.61 6.42
CA TYR A 170 4.76 8.09 5.54
C TYR A 170 5.20 7.93 4.08
N THR A 171 5.93 8.90 3.52
CA THR A 171 6.54 8.80 2.19
C THR A 171 7.46 7.58 2.11
N THR A 172 8.19 7.31 3.19
CA THR A 172 9.15 6.19 3.28
C THR A 172 8.44 4.86 3.40
N ALA A 173 7.42 4.79 4.26
CA ALA A 173 6.59 3.61 4.47
C ALA A 173 5.81 3.21 3.21
N LEU A 174 5.46 4.18 2.36
CA LEU A 174 4.87 3.95 1.04
C LEU A 174 5.89 3.55 -0.04
N GLY A 175 7.19 3.52 0.28
CA GLY A 175 8.26 3.19 -0.68
C GLY A 175 8.43 4.22 -1.79
N LEU A 176 7.97 5.47 -1.58
CA LEU A 176 8.07 6.54 -2.58
C LEU A 176 9.50 7.07 -2.66
N ALA A 177 9.88 7.58 -3.85
CA ALA A 177 11.25 8.04 -4.10
C ALA A 177 11.66 9.26 -3.25
N GLY A 178 10.70 10.08 -2.82
CA GLY A 178 10.95 11.41 -2.25
C GLY A 178 11.33 12.45 -3.32
N THR A 179 11.38 13.72 -2.94
CA THR A 179 11.59 14.88 -3.84
C THR A 179 12.92 15.60 -3.65
N GLY A 180 13.83 15.12 -2.78
CA GLY A 180 15.05 15.87 -2.50
C GLY A 180 16.02 15.24 -1.52
N ALA A 181 16.47 16.06 -0.56
CA ALA A 181 17.58 15.77 0.34
C ALA A 181 17.42 14.43 1.08
N THR A 182 18.56 13.81 1.38
CA THR A 182 18.59 12.58 2.18
C THR A 182 18.35 12.92 3.65
N CYS A 183 17.32 12.32 4.25
CA CYS A 183 17.08 12.45 5.68
C CYS A 183 18.07 11.58 6.46
N THR A 184 18.61 12.11 7.56
CA THR A 184 19.65 11.45 8.36
C THR A 184 19.18 10.17 9.08
N ASN A 185 17.87 10.00 9.23
CA ASN A 185 17.21 8.85 9.84
C ASN A 185 16.68 7.84 8.80
N GLY A 186 17.04 7.97 7.52
CA GLY A 186 16.61 7.07 6.45
C GLY A 186 15.22 7.39 5.88
N TRP A 187 14.56 8.43 6.38
CA TRP A 187 13.29 8.89 5.80
C TRP A 187 13.48 9.60 4.45
N LYS A 188 12.36 9.89 3.79
CA LYS A 188 12.29 10.56 2.51
C LYS A 188 11.69 11.96 2.68
N THR A 189 12.30 12.93 2.01
CA THR A 189 11.80 14.31 1.89
C THR A 189 10.65 14.33 0.89
N GLN A 190 9.46 14.79 1.29
CA GLN A 190 8.32 15.03 0.40
C GLN A 190 7.17 15.70 1.15
N ALA A 191 6.43 16.62 0.51
CA ALA A 191 5.16 17.10 1.05
C ALA A 191 4.20 15.91 1.25
N TRP A 192 3.73 15.70 2.47
CA TRP A 192 3.26 14.38 2.91
C TRP A 192 1.84 14.36 3.49
N CYS A 193 1.04 15.43 3.31
CA CYS A 193 -0.37 15.40 3.71
C CYS A 193 -1.14 14.31 2.96
N ALA A 194 -0.90 14.17 1.66
CA ALA A 194 -1.48 13.13 0.81
C ALA A 194 -0.88 11.74 1.11
N ASP A 195 0.43 11.65 1.31
CA ASP A 195 1.12 10.41 1.64
C ASP A 195 0.61 9.84 2.98
N PHE A 196 0.45 10.68 4.00
CA PHE A 196 -0.20 10.31 5.27
C PHE A 196 -1.62 9.79 5.04
N GLY A 197 -2.44 10.55 4.31
CA GLY A 197 -3.82 10.15 4.01
C GLY A 197 -3.89 8.79 3.32
N LYS A 198 -3.04 8.58 2.32
CA LYS A 198 -2.95 7.33 1.55
C LYS A 198 -2.49 6.17 2.42
N TRP A 199 -1.45 6.39 3.23
CA TRP A 199 -0.93 5.36 4.12
C TRP A 199 -1.98 4.88 5.12
N VAL A 200 -2.73 5.81 5.75
CA VAL A 200 -3.81 5.45 6.68
C VAL A 200 -4.91 4.66 5.95
N TRP A 201 -5.31 5.09 4.76
CA TRP A 201 -6.30 4.37 3.95
C TRP A 201 -5.84 2.95 3.59
N ILE A 202 -4.56 2.76 3.22
CA ILE A 202 -3.97 1.44 2.99
C ILE A 202 -4.06 0.57 4.25
N GLN A 203 -3.65 1.09 5.41
CA GLN A 203 -3.68 0.33 6.67
C GLN A 203 -5.10 -0.07 7.07
N ALA A 204 -6.10 0.74 6.71
CA ALA A 204 -7.51 0.46 6.98
C ALA A 204 -8.17 -0.50 5.96
N GLY A 205 -7.48 -0.84 4.86
CA GLY A 205 -8.04 -1.67 3.79
C GLY A 205 -8.90 -0.91 2.77
N ALA A 206 -8.73 0.41 2.66
CA ALA A 206 -9.36 1.18 1.60
C ALA A 206 -8.60 1.01 0.28
N ALA A 207 -9.32 1.06 -0.84
CA ALA A 207 -8.73 1.13 -2.15
C ALA A 207 -8.05 2.49 -2.34
N THR A 208 -6.84 2.51 -2.91
CA THR A 208 -6.04 3.73 -3.07
C THR A 208 -5.47 3.96 -4.46
N SER A 209 -5.90 3.15 -5.44
CA SER A 209 -5.50 3.33 -6.83
C SER A 209 -5.81 4.75 -7.31
N GLY A 210 -4.86 5.33 -8.04
CA GLY A 210 -4.92 6.71 -8.51
C GLY A 210 -4.59 7.78 -7.46
N ILE A 211 -4.48 7.45 -6.18
CA ILE A 211 -4.00 8.38 -5.15
C ILE A 211 -2.48 8.48 -5.23
N ASN A 212 -1.97 9.70 -5.36
CA ASN A 212 -0.54 10.02 -5.39
C ASN A 212 -0.24 11.11 -4.34
N SER A 213 0.98 11.64 -4.34
CA SER A 213 1.41 12.61 -3.33
C SER A 213 0.85 14.03 -3.51
N LEU A 214 -0.02 14.26 -4.51
CA LEU A 214 -0.75 15.51 -4.66
C LEU A 214 -2.06 15.44 -3.89
N TYR A 215 -2.31 16.44 -3.05
CA TYR A 215 -3.52 16.54 -2.22
C TYR A 215 -4.84 16.36 -3.00
N ASN A 216 -4.91 16.83 -4.25
CA ASN A 216 -6.11 16.77 -5.08
C ASN A 216 -6.33 15.39 -5.72
N SER A 217 -5.40 14.43 -5.60
CA SER A 217 -5.65 13.07 -6.08
C SER A 217 -6.81 12.40 -5.33
N PHE A 218 -7.12 12.83 -4.10
CA PHE A 218 -8.30 12.39 -3.36
C PHE A 218 -9.61 12.90 -3.98
N GLU A 219 -9.62 14.11 -4.55
CA GLU A 219 -10.78 14.60 -5.30
C GLU A 219 -10.98 13.78 -6.57
N THR A 220 -9.91 13.53 -7.32
CA THR A 220 -9.95 12.65 -8.50
C THR A 220 -10.40 11.24 -8.14
N TYR A 221 -9.87 10.67 -7.07
CA TYR A 221 -10.28 9.37 -6.53
C TYR A 221 -11.79 9.35 -6.24
N GLY A 222 -12.29 10.33 -5.50
CA GLY A 222 -13.71 10.38 -5.13
C GLY A 222 -14.61 10.51 -6.35
N LYS A 223 -14.20 11.27 -7.37
CA LYS A 223 -14.95 11.38 -8.62
C LYS A 223 -14.96 10.06 -9.40
N ASN A 224 -13.82 9.37 -9.46
CA ASN A 224 -13.70 8.10 -10.18
C ASN A 224 -14.49 6.97 -9.50
N HIS A 225 -14.61 7.00 -8.16
CA HIS A 225 -15.40 6.03 -7.40
C HIS A 225 -16.86 6.46 -7.15
N GLY A 226 -17.27 7.65 -7.62
CA GLY A 226 -18.61 8.19 -7.37
C GLY A 226 -18.87 8.56 -5.90
N THR A 227 -17.83 8.72 -5.09
CA THR A 227 -17.89 9.04 -3.65
C THR A 227 -17.56 10.50 -3.32
N TRP A 228 -17.23 11.32 -4.33
CA TRP A 228 -16.98 12.75 -4.13
C TRP A 228 -18.26 13.50 -3.74
N HIS A 229 -18.17 14.33 -2.69
CA HIS A 229 -19.29 15.12 -2.20
C HIS A 229 -18.82 16.41 -1.51
N THR A 230 -19.69 17.41 -1.44
CA THR A 230 -19.38 18.74 -0.85
C THR A 230 -20.12 18.99 0.45
N SER A 231 -20.94 18.05 0.91
CA SER A 231 -21.77 18.16 2.12
C SER A 231 -21.96 16.80 2.78
N ASN A 232 -22.24 16.80 4.08
CA ASN A 232 -22.38 15.59 4.92
C ASN A 232 -21.09 14.78 5.06
N PRO A 233 -20.00 15.41 5.52
CA PRO A 233 -18.74 14.69 5.77
C PRO A 233 -18.93 13.59 6.80
N GLN A 234 -18.29 12.46 6.54
CA GLN A 234 -18.34 11.25 7.34
C GLN A 234 -16.95 10.95 7.93
N PRO A 235 -16.88 10.35 9.13
CA PRO A 235 -15.63 9.81 9.64
C PRO A 235 -14.98 8.86 8.61
N GLY A 236 -13.69 9.09 8.32
CA GLY A 236 -12.92 8.36 7.32
C GLY A 236 -12.75 9.08 5.98
N ASP A 237 -13.59 10.07 5.67
CA ASP A 237 -13.46 10.85 4.43
C ASP A 237 -12.12 11.58 4.34
N ALA A 238 -11.58 11.71 3.13
CA ALA A 238 -10.53 12.67 2.84
C ALA A 238 -11.16 14.05 2.63
N ILE A 239 -10.79 15.05 3.45
CA ILE A 239 -11.19 16.45 3.31
C ILE A 239 -10.13 17.20 2.49
N VAL A 240 -10.52 17.77 1.35
CA VAL A 240 -9.61 18.43 0.39
C VAL A 240 -9.74 19.96 0.48
N PHE A 241 -8.61 20.66 0.49
CA PHE A 241 -8.55 22.11 0.64
C PHE A 241 -7.94 22.82 -0.58
N ASN A 242 -8.42 24.04 -0.87
CA ASN A 242 -8.01 24.82 -2.04
C ASN A 242 -6.61 25.46 -1.95
N TYR A 243 -5.98 25.39 -0.78
CA TYR A 243 -4.61 25.88 -0.55
C TYR A 243 -3.56 24.76 -0.65
N GLY A 244 -3.93 23.61 -1.20
CA GLY A 244 -2.98 22.52 -1.44
C GLY A 244 -2.84 21.52 -0.32
N HIS A 245 -3.92 21.22 0.40
CA HIS A 245 -3.88 20.36 1.59
C HIS A 245 -4.99 19.31 1.59
N VAL A 246 -4.74 18.20 2.28
CA VAL A 246 -5.73 17.15 2.53
C VAL A 246 -5.60 16.65 3.97
N GLY A 247 -6.72 16.25 4.56
CA GLY A 247 -6.77 15.58 5.85
C GLY A 247 -7.80 14.47 5.87
N LEU A 248 -7.91 13.77 6.99
CA LEU A 248 -8.85 12.69 7.22
C LEU A 248 -9.88 13.11 8.26
N VAL A 249 -11.16 13.12 7.90
CA VAL A 249 -12.25 13.46 8.79
C VAL A 249 -12.33 12.43 9.91
N VAL A 250 -12.32 12.90 11.17
CA VAL A 250 -12.49 12.04 12.35
C VAL A 250 -13.86 12.17 13.00
N SER A 251 -14.49 13.35 12.89
CA SER A 251 -15.86 13.57 13.31
C SER A 251 -16.45 14.80 12.64
N ALA A 252 -17.77 14.85 12.53
CA ALA A 252 -18.48 16.02 12.02
C ALA A 252 -19.76 16.29 12.81
N THR A 253 -20.06 17.57 12.96
CA THR A 253 -21.34 18.07 13.46
C THR A 253 -22.05 18.84 12.34
N THR A 254 -23.19 19.47 12.63
CA THR A 254 -23.88 20.33 11.66
C THR A 254 -23.05 21.56 11.28
N SER A 255 -22.21 22.08 12.18
CA SER A 255 -21.47 23.33 11.97
C SER A 255 -19.97 23.15 11.81
N ASN A 256 -19.39 22.11 12.42
CA ASN A 256 -17.93 21.90 12.44
C ASN A 256 -17.54 20.53 11.90
N VAL A 257 -16.35 20.45 11.33
CA VAL A 257 -15.67 19.21 10.96
C VAL A 257 -14.34 19.14 11.68
N THR A 258 -14.05 18.00 12.28
CA THR A 258 -12.77 17.69 12.90
C THR A 258 -12.04 16.69 12.02
N TYR A 259 -10.76 16.95 11.74
CA TYR A 259 -9.93 16.12 10.89
C TYR A 259 -8.52 16.02 11.44
N ILE A 260 -7.80 14.98 11.03
CA ILE A 260 -6.37 14.79 11.29
C ILE A 260 -5.63 14.88 9.97
N SER A 261 -4.55 15.65 9.90
CA SER A 261 -3.72 15.75 8.69
C SER A 261 -2.25 15.71 9.04
N GLY A 262 -1.47 15.00 8.22
CA GLY A 262 -0.01 15.15 8.16
C GLY A 262 0.39 16.49 7.55
N ASN A 263 1.69 16.76 7.51
CA ASN A 263 2.28 17.98 6.95
C ASN A 263 1.60 19.28 7.43
N THR A 264 1.29 19.32 8.73
CA THR A 264 0.56 20.43 9.33
C THR A 264 1.45 21.20 10.29
N SER A 265 1.64 22.50 10.01
CA SER A 265 2.50 23.38 10.81
C SER A 265 2.25 23.27 12.30
N ASN A 266 3.32 22.97 13.04
CA ASN A 266 3.34 22.81 14.50
C ASN A 266 4.28 23.84 15.16
N PRO A 267 3.85 25.11 15.30
CA PRO A 267 4.68 26.15 15.89
C PRO A 267 5.02 25.89 17.37
N ALA A 268 4.36 24.93 18.04
CA ALA A 268 4.63 24.59 19.43
C ALA A 268 5.95 23.81 19.62
N THR A 269 6.46 23.15 18.58
CA THR A 269 7.71 22.38 18.61
C THR A 269 8.83 23.01 17.77
N GLY A 270 8.52 24.04 16.98
CA GLY A 270 9.50 24.82 16.22
C GLY A 270 8.99 25.12 14.80
N ASN A 271 9.91 25.11 13.83
CA ASN A 271 9.60 25.26 12.40
C ASN A 271 9.27 23.91 11.75
N ASP A 272 8.68 22.97 12.48
CA ASP A 272 8.36 21.62 12.01
C ASP A 272 6.87 21.44 11.71
N ASP A 273 6.58 20.54 10.78
CA ASP A 273 5.25 20.06 10.48
C ASP A 273 4.99 18.72 11.19
N ALA A 274 3.74 18.45 11.51
CA ALA A 274 3.31 17.26 12.25
C ALA A 274 1.98 16.70 11.74
N VAL A 275 1.65 15.49 12.21
CA VAL A 275 0.27 14.98 12.20
C VAL A 275 -0.46 15.71 13.31
N LEU A 276 -1.49 16.48 12.95
CA LEU A 276 -2.26 17.26 13.91
C LEU A 276 -3.76 17.12 13.66
N GLN A 277 -4.51 17.09 14.77
CA GLN A 277 -5.97 17.22 14.75
C GLN A 277 -6.39 18.69 14.73
N LYS A 278 -7.33 19.04 13.86
CA LYS A 278 -7.93 20.37 13.75
C LYS A 278 -9.45 20.29 13.67
N THR A 279 -10.12 21.31 14.20
CA THR A 279 -11.56 21.51 14.04
C THR A 279 -11.82 22.85 13.37
N ILE A 280 -12.59 22.85 12.29
CA ILE A 280 -12.92 24.05 11.51
C ILE A 280 -14.42 24.11 11.23
N SER A 281 -14.90 25.32 10.92
CA SER A 281 -16.28 25.49 10.43
C SER A 281 -16.46 24.81 9.08
N ARG A 282 -17.55 24.06 8.91
CA ARG A 282 -17.96 23.46 7.62
C ARG A 282 -18.32 24.50 6.56
N SER A 283 -18.54 25.75 6.95
CA SER A 283 -18.89 26.84 6.03
C SER A 283 -17.68 27.59 5.48
N THR A 284 -16.45 27.19 5.83
CA THR A 284 -15.25 27.86 5.30
C THR A 284 -15.13 27.62 3.79
N SER A 285 -14.78 28.68 3.05
CA SER A 285 -14.57 28.60 1.59
C SER A 285 -13.30 27.85 1.20
N SER A 286 -12.44 27.51 2.17
CA SER A 286 -11.21 26.76 1.92
C SER A 286 -11.45 25.27 1.67
N ILE A 287 -12.60 24.72 2.09
CA ILE A 287 -12.96 23.32 1.84
C ILE A 287 -13.46 23.20 0.40
N VAL A 288 -12.80 22.37 -0.40
CA VAL A 288 -13.22 22.03 -1.77
C VAL A 288 -14.30 20.96 -1.73
N GLY A 289 -14.12 19.94 -0.88
CA GLY A 289 -15.05 18.86 -0.69
C GLY A 289 -14.42 17.67 0.03
N TYR A 290 -15.06 16.52 -0.10
CA TYR A 290 -14.76 15.30 0.61
C TYR A 290 -14.82 14.10 -0.35
N ALA A 291 -13.94 13.12 -0.13
CA ALA A 291 -13.99 11.83 -0.82
C ALA A 291 -14.16 10.72 0.21
N SER A 292 -15.25 9.94 0.10
CA SER A 292 -15.39 8.75 0.93
C SER A 292 -14.55 7.60 0.38
N PRO A 293 -13.82 6.86 1.24
CA PRO A 293 -13.08 5.68 0.85
C PRO A 293 -14.04 4.55 0.46
N VAL A 294 -13.62 3.73 -0.49
CA VAL A 294 -14.21 2.40 -0.73
C VAL A 294 -13.21 1.34 -0.27
N ALA A 295 -13.72 0.18 0.16
CA ALA A 295 -12.85 -0.96 0.50
C ALA A 295 -12.22 -1.57 -0.77
N LYS A 296 -11.08 -2.25 -0.59
CA LYS A 296 -10.45 -3.08 -1.63
C LYS A 296 -11.33 -4.26 -2.03
#